data_AF-A0A3C0NZ28-F1
#
_entry.id   AF-A0A3C0NZ28-F1
#
_cell.length_a   1.000
_cell.length_b   1.000
_cell.length_c   1.000
_cell.angle_alpha   90.00
_cell.angle_beta   90.00
_cell.angle_gamma   90.00
#
_symmetry.space_group_name_H-M   'P 1'
#
loop_
_entity.id
_entity.type
_entity.pdbx_description
1 polymer ?
#
loop_
_entity_poly.entity_id
_entity_poly.type
_entity_poly.pdbx_seq_one_letter_code
_entity_poly.pdbx_strand_id
1 'polypeptide(L)'
;EMAIEGSAPMFAFLLKILFTGATLGAGYKGGEIVPALFTGAAFGCTFAAAAGVSPAICAAVGMASLFCGITNCPVSSLLLCLELFGPEGMVYYLLAIALSYTFSGYFSVYGAQKIVYSKHRNKYINRKTI
;
A
#
# COMPACT_ATOMS: atom_id res chain seq x y z
N GLU A 1 9.83 12.14 -1.80
CA GLU A 1 11.22 12.59 -2.06
C GLU A 1 12.16 12.14 -0.95
N MET A 2 12.06 12.64 0.29
CA MET A 2 12.92 12.18 1.40
C MET A 2 12.97 10.65 1.61
N ALA A 3 11.84 9.95 1.43
CA ALA A 3 11.80 8.48 1.54
C ALA A 3 12.55 7.75 0.41
N ILE A 4 12.65 8.37 -0.77
CA ILE A 4 13.38 7.82 -1.92
C ILE A 4 14.88 8.08 -1.76
N GLU A 5 15.24 9.21 -1.13
CA GLU A 5 16.62 9.58 -0.80
C GLU A 5 17.17 8.85 0.44
N GLY A 6 16.32 8.18 1.22
CA GLY A 6 16.73 7.51 2.45
C GLY A 6 16.82 8.40 3.69
N SER A 7 16.37 9.66 3.60
CA SER A 7 16.45 10.66 4.66
C SER A 7 15.17 10.78 5.50
N ALA A 8 14.14 9.98 5.21
CA ALA A 8 12.86 10.05 5.91
C ALA A 8 12.99 9.64 7.40
N PRO A 9 12.33 10.36 8.33
CA PRO A 9 12.33 9.99 9.74
C PRO A 9 11.73 8.60 9.97
N MET A 10 12.37 7.78 10.80
CA MET A 10 11.92 6.40 11.02
C MET A 10 10.48 6.29 11.55
N PHE A 11 10.02 7.23 12.37
CA PHE A 11 8.67 7.19 12.94
C PHE A 11 7.62 7.91 12.09
N ALA A 12 8.00 8.43 10.91
CA ALA A 12 7.09 9.21 10.07
C ALA A 12 5.88 8.39 9.57
N PHE A 13 6.08 7.09 9.28
CA PHE A 13 4.98 6.22 8.84
C PHE A 13 3.92 6.06 9.95
N LEU A 14 4.35 5.87 11.21
CA LEU A 14 3.45 5.65 12.34
C LEU A 14 2.64 6.92 12.65
N LEU A 15 3.32 8.07 12.68
CA LEU A 15 2.65 9.35 12.86
C LEU A 15 1.65 9.61 11.73
N LYS A 16 1.99 9.27 10.49
CA LYS A 16 1.08 9.46 9.36
C LYS A 16 -0.17 8.59 9.50
N ILE A 17 -0.05 7.33 9.90
CA ILE A 17 -1.19 6.45 10.18
C ILE A 17 -2.11 7.07 11.24
N LEU A 18 -1.53 7.51 12.37
CA LEU A 18 -2.28 8.10 13.47
C LEU A 18 -3.02 9.37 13.05
N PHE A 19 -2.34 10.31 12.40
CA PHE A 19 -2.97 11.57 11.98
C PHE A 19 -3.99 11.36 10.87
N THR A 20 -3.74 10.46 9.91
CA THR A 20 -4.71 10.15 8.87
C THR A 20 -5.97 9.51 9.46
N GLY A 21 -5.81 8.53 10.35
CA GLY A 21 -6.93 7.94 11.09
C GLY A 21 -7.72 8.96 11.91
N ALA A 22 -7.02 9.87 12.60
CA ALA A 22 -7.65 10.95 13.37
C ALA A 22 -8.42 11.93 12.47
N THR A 23 -7.87 12.33 11.33
CA THR A 23 -8.55 13.25 10.40
C THR A 23 -9.80 12.64 9.78
N LEU A 24 -9.73 11.37 9.36
CA LEU A 24 -10.87 10.66 8.78
C LEU A 24 -11.93 10.36 9.84
N GLY A 25 -11.51 9.95 11.05
CA GLY A 25 -12.39 9.74 12.20
C GLY A 25 -13.08 11.02 12.68
N ALA A 26 -12.43 12.18 12.52
CA ALA A 26 -13.02 13.49 12.78
C ALA A 26 -14.02 13.94 11.68
N GLY A 27 -14.23 13.15 10.62
CA GLY A 27 -15.21 13.42 9.58
C GLY A 27 -14.72 14.36 8.48
N TYR A 28 -13.41 14.64 8.38
CA TYR A 28 -12.88 15.41 7.26
C TYR A 28 -12.96 14.59 5.97
N LYS A 29 -13.63 15.17 4.97
CA LYS A 29 -13.74 14.60 3.62
C LYS A 29 -12.44 14.86 2.84
N GLY A 30 -11.44 14.02 3.04
CA GLY A 30 -10.17 14.02 2.32
C GLY A 30 -9.91 12.69 1.61
N GLY A 31 -9.04 12.69 0.59
CA GLY A 31 -8.63 11.46 -0.09
C GLY A 31 -7.68 10.62 0.77
N GLU A 32 -7.97 9.32 0.88
CA GLU A 32 -7.20 8.38 1.71
C GLU A 32 -5.99 7.76 0.96
N ILE A 33 -5.98 7.89 -0.36
CA ILE A 33 -4.98 7.29 -1.25
C ILE A 33 -3.58 7.90 -1.04
N VAL A 34 -3.48 9.22 -1.08
CA VAL A 34 -2.18 9.92 -0.96
C VAL A 34 -1.53 9.69 0.41
N PRO A 35 -2.26 9.79 1.54
CA PRO A 35 -1.73 9.42 2.84
C PRO A 35 -1.24 7.96 2.92
N ALA A 36 -1.95 7.03 2.29
CA ALA A 36 -1.55 5.62 2.25
C ALA A 36 -0.25 5.44 1.45
N LEU A 37 -0.14 6.02 0.25
CA LEU A 37 1.09 5.99 -0.54
C LEU A 37 2.26 6.56 0.25
N PHE A 38 2.09 7.72 0.90
CA PHE A 38 3.13 8.33 1.73
C PHE A 38 3.56 7.43 2.89
N THR A 39 2.59 6.81 3.57
CA THR A 39 2.85 5.90 4.69
C THR A 39 3.63 4.66 4.23
N GLY A 40 3.24 4.07 3.10
CA GLY A 40 3.93 2.93 2.51
C GLY A 40 5.36 3.27 2.10
N ALA A 41 5.58 4.44 1.52
CA ALA A 41 6.91 4.93 1.15
C ALA A 41 7.81 5.13 2.37
N ALA A 42 7.29 5.77 3.42
CA ALA A 42 8.01 6.00 4.65
C ALA A 42 8.38 4.68 5.32
N PHE A 43 7.45 3.73 5.41
CA PHE A 43 7.73 2.39 5.92
C PHE A 43 8.78 1.66 5.06
N GLY A 44 8.66 1.71 3.74
CA GLY A 44 9.65 1.15 2.81
C GLY A 44 11.05 1.72 3.02
N CYS A 45 11.16 3.03 3.24
CA CYS A 45 12.42 3.69 3.57
C CYS A 45 13.01 3.20 4.90
N THR A 46 12.19 3.04 5.94
CA THR A 46 12.67 2.48 7.22
C THR A 46 13.15 1.05 7.10
N PHE A 47 12.44 0.24 6.30
CA PHE A 47 12.85 -1.12 6.02
C PHE A 47 14.16 -1.17 5.23
N ALA A 48 14.33 -0.26 4.26
CA ALA A 48 15.57 -0.13 3.49
C ALA A 48 16.79 0.16 4.37
N ALA A 49 16.62 1.07 5.34
CA ALA A 49 17.67 1.41 6.30
C ALA A 49 18.07 0.22 7.18
N ALA A 50 17.11 -0.63 7.55
CA ALA A 50 17.38 -1.85 8.33
C ALA A 50 17.97 -2.99 7.50
N ALA A 51 17.51 -3.16 6.25
CA ALA A 51 17.94 -4.24 5.36
C ALA A 51 19.22 -3.91 4.56
N GLY A 52 19.65 -2.65 4.54
CA GLY A 52 20.81 -2.19 3.76
C GLY A 52 20.58 -2.17 2.25
N VAL A 53 19.33 -2.03 1.81
CA VAL A 53 18.93 -2.05 0.38
C VAL A 53 18.64 -0.62 -0.10
N SER A 54 18.61 -0.39 -1.42
CA SER A 54 18.30 0.92 -1.99
C SER A 54 16.96 1.47 -1.48
N PRO A 55 16.92 2.69 -0.89
CA PRO A 55 15.69 3.28 -0.36
C PRO A 55 14.61 3.48 -1.43
N ALA A 56 14.99 3.81 -2.66
CA ALA A 56 14.08 4.03 -3.77
C ALA A 56 13.19 2.81 -4.09
N ILE A 57 13.80 1.63 -4.26
CA ILE A 57 13.06 0.39 -4.58
C ILE A 57 12.18 -0.01 -3.41
N CYS A 58 12.69 0.03 -2.18
CA CYS A 58 11.91 -0.33 -1.00
C CYS A 58 10.76 0.64 -0.74
N ALA A 59 10.94 1.94 -0.97
CA ALA A 59 9.87 2.93 -0.89
C ALA A 59 8.79 2.65 -1.95
N ALA A 60 9.16 2.37 -3.19
CA ALA A 60 8.23 2.01 -4.26
C ALA A 60 7.43 0.74 -3.94
N VAL A 61 8.11 -0.32 -3.48
CA VAL A 61 7.50 -1.57 -3.03
C VAL A 61 6.56 -1.34 -1.84
N GLY A 62 6.96 -0.48 -0.89
CA GLY A 62 6.14 -0.09 0.25
C GLY A 62 4.87 0.66 -0.15
N MET A 63 4.98 1.60 -1.11
CA MET A 63 3.81 2.28 -1.69
C MET A 63 2.86 1.28 -2.36
N ALA A 64 3.40 0.40 -3.21
CA ALA A 64 2.64 -0.59 -3.97
C ALA A 64 1.85 -1.53 -3.05
N SER A 65 2.54 -2.09 -2.06
CA SER A 65 1.98 -3.07 -1.13
C SER A 65 0.93 -2.44 -0.23
N LEU A 66 1.17 -1.26 0.34
CA LEU A 66 0.19 -0.61 1.20
C LEU A 66 -1.05 -0.19 0.42
N PHE A 67 -0.88 0.41 -0.76
CA PHE A 67 -2.00 0.84 -1.62
C PHE A 67 -2.87 -0.35 -2.05
N CYS A 68 -2.25 -1.45 -2.48
CA CYS A 68 -3.00 -2.68 -2.80
C CYS A 68 -3.71 -3.25 -1.57
N GLY A 69 -3.06 -3.22 -0.40
CA GLY A 69 -3.61 -3.77 0.83
C GLY A 69 -4.90 -3.07 1.26
N ILE A 70 -4.93 -1.74 1.17
CA ILE A 70 -6.09 -0.94 1.58
C ILE A 70 -7.22 -0.93 0.54
N THR A 71 -6.91 -1.02 -0.76
CA THR A 71 -7.91 -0.89 -1.85
C THR A 71 -8.37 -2.23 -2.41
N ASN A 72 -7.63 -3.31 -2.17
CA ASN A 72 -7.85 -4.62 -2.79
C ASN A 72 -7.85 -4.59 -4.34
N CYS A 73 -7.08 -3.67 -4.94
CA CYS A 73 -7.00 -3.50 -6.39
C CYS A 73 -5.59 -3.83 -6.90
N PRO A 74 -5.23 -5.12 -7.09
CA PRO A 74 -3.86 -5.51 -7.44
C PRO A 74 -3.41 -5.00 -8.82
N VAL A 75 -4.29 -5.05 -9.83
CA VAL A 75 -3.97 -4.60 -11.20
C VAL A 75 -3.74 -3.09 -11.23
N SER A 76 -4.64 -2.30 -10.64
CA SER A 76 -4.49 -0.85 -10.58
C SER A 76 -3.26 -0.43 -9.78
N SER A 77 -2.95 -1.14 -8.71
CA SER A 77 -1.73 -0.88 -7.91
C SER A 77 -0.46 -1.12 -8.71
N LEU A 78 -0.43 -2.17 -9.54
CA LEU A 78 0.71 -2.47 -10.39
C LEU A 78 0.91 -1.39 -11.45
N LEU A 79 -0.16 -1.02 -12.16
CA LEU A 79 -0.11 0.02 -13.19
C LEU A 79 0.35 1.36 -12.60
N LEU A 80 -0.19 1.74 -11.44
CA LEU A 80 0.22 2.95 -10.74
C LEU A 80 1.73 2.95 -10.44
N CYS A 81 2.26 1.84 -9.94
CA CYS A 81 3.69 1.75 -9.64
C CYS A 81 4.57 1.75 -10.90
N LEU A 82 4.12 1.13 -11.99
CA LEU A 82 4.82 1.16 -13.28
C LEU A 82 4.88 2.57 -13.86
N GLU A 83 3.81 3.35 -13.74
CA GLU A 83 3.78 4.75 -14.19
C GLU A 83 4.65 5.66 -13.32
N LEU A 84 4.67 5.45 -12.00
CA LEU A 84 5.41 6.30 -11.06
C LEU A 84 6.92 5.99 -11.00
N PHE A 85 7.29 4.70 -11.05
CA PHE A 85 8.67 4.25 -10.80
C PHE A 85 9.32 3.55 -12.00
N GLY A 86 8.57 3.32 -13.07
CA GLY A 86 9.04 2.61 -14.24
C GLY A 86 9.02 1.07 -14.10
N PRO A 87 9.37 0.36 -15.18
CA PRO A 87 9.26 -1.10 -15.25
C PRO A 87 10.43 -1.87 -14.62
N GLU A 88 11.55 -1.20 -14.28
CA GLU A 88 12.77 -1.87 -13.79
C GLU A 88 12.53 -2.69 -12.50
N GLY A 89 11.65 -2.20 -11.62
CA GLY A 89 11.28 -2.86 -10.36
C GLY A 89 10.06 -3.79 -10.44
N MET A 90 9.51 -4.05 -11.63
CA MET A 90 8.18 -4.67 -11.81
C MET A 90 8.03 -5.99 -11.05
N VAL A 91 9.04 -6.85 -11.06
CA VAL A 91 9.00 -8.15 -10.37
C VAL A 91 8.82 -7.98 -8.86
N TYR A 92 9.51 -7.00 -8.26
CA TYR A 92 9.39 -6.71 -6.83
C TYR A 92 8.01 -6.14 -6.47
N TYR A 93 7.47 -5.25 -7.32
CA TYR A 93 6.13 -4.70 -7.12
C TYR A 93 5.07 -5.81 -7.20
N LEU A 94 5.16 -6.68 -8.21
CA LEU A 94 4.24 -7.81 -8.39
C LEU A 94 4.21 -8.74 -7.17
N LEU A 95 5.38 -9.14 -6.68
CA LEU A 95 5.47 -10.03 -5.51
C LEU A 95 4.87 -9.36 -4.26
N ALA A 96 5.20 -8.10 -4.02
CA ALA A 96 4.69 -7.37 -2.87
C ALA A 96 3.17 -7.12 -2.94
N ILE A 97 2.65 -6.79 -4.12
CA ILE A 97 1.21 -6.64 -4.38
C ILE A 97 0.48 -7.97 -4.17
N ALA A 98 1.01 -9.07 -4.70
CA ALA A 98 0.40 -10.39 -4.56
C ALA A 98 0.32 -10.84 -3.09
N LEU A 99 1.41 -10.67 -2.34
CA LEU A 99 1.44 -10.96 -0.91
C LEU A 99 0.47 -10.04 -0.15
N SER A 100 0.53 -8.73 -0.37
CA SER A 100 -0.33 -7.76 0.31
C SER A 100 -1.80 -8.04 0.05
N TYR A 101 -2.18 -8.30 -1.21
CA TYR A 101 -3.54 -8.66 -1.58
C TYR A 101 -4.00 -9.94 -0.86
N THR A 102 -3.12 -10.93 -0.73
CA THR A 102 -3.47 -12.20 -0.08
C THR A 102 -3.66 -12.02 1.43
N PHE A 103 -2.83 -11.20 2.08
CA PHE A 103 -2.88 -10.98 3.52
C PHE A 103 -3.89 -9.91 3.97
N SER A 104 -4.31 -8.98 3.11
CA SER A 104 -5.30 -7.95 3.46
C SER A 104 -6.71 -8.50 3.76
N GLY A 105 -6.97 -9.76 3.44
CA GLY A 105 -8.26 -10.41 3.73
C GLY A 105 -9.39 -9.77 2.94
N TYR A 106 -10.50 -9.41 3.59
CA TYR A 106 -11.64 -8.75 2.95
C TYR A 106 -11.83 -7.32 3.46
N PHE A 107 -10.78 -6.72 4.04
CA PHE A 107 -10.82 -5.35 4.55
C PHE A 107 -10.46 -4.36 3.45
N SER A 108 -11.28 -3.33 3.25
CA SER A 108 -11.03 -2.30 2.25
C SER A 108 -11.53 -0.96 2.76
N VAL A 109 -10.83 0.13 2.40
CA VAL A 109 -11.35 1.49 2.60
C VAL A 109 -12.68 1.71 1.86
N TYR A 110 -12.94 0.92 0.81
CA TYR A 110 -14.17 0.95 0.06
C TYR A 110 -15.10 -0.20 0.48
N GLY A 111 -15.86 -0.07 1.56
CA GLY A 111 -16.79 -1.13 2.04
C GLY A 111 -17.91 -1.54 1.06
N ALA A 112 -18.18 -0.73 0.02
CA ALA A 112 -19.11 -1.09 -1.04
C ALA A 112 -18.51 -2.05 -2.09
N GLN A 113 -17.19 -2.22 -2.10
CA GLN A 113 -16.47 -3.10 -3.02
C GLN A 113 -16.90 -4.56 -2.81
N LYS A 114 -17.11 -5.30 -3.91
CA LYS A 114 -17.47 -6.71 -3.87
C LYS A 114 -16.29 -7.56 -4.31
N ILE A 115 -15.92 -8.53 -3.48
CA ILE A 115 -14.95 -9.57 -3.81
C ILE A 115 -15.74 -10.82 -4.21
N VAL A 116 -15.63 -11.18 -5.49
CA VAL A 116 -16.45 -12.22 -6.12
C VAL A 116 -15.97 -13.62 -5.74
N TYR A 117 -14.66 -13.83 -5.75
CA TYR A 117 -14.01 -15.11 -5.45
C TYR A 117 -13.14 -15.03 -4.21
N SER A 118 -13.04 -16.14 -3.49
CA SER A 118 -12.15 -16.24 -2.34
C SER A 118 -10.68 -16.12 -2.76
N LYS A 119 -9.90 -15.37 -1.97
CA LYS A 119 -8.48 -15.14 -2.23
C LYS A 119 -7.62 -16.40 -2.05
N HIS A 120 -8.11 -17.39 -1.31
CA HIS A 120 -7.35 -18.59 -0.96
C HIS A 120 -7.91 -19.89 -1.54
N ARG A 121 -9.17 -19.87 -2.01
CA ARG A 121 -9.86 -21.07 -2.50
C ARG A 121 -10.65 -20.70 -3.75
N ASN A 122 -10.75 -21.62 -4.69
CA ASN A 122 -11.59 -21.45 -5.87
C ASN A 122 -13.09 -21.59 -5.51
N LYS A 123 -13.60 -20.65 -4.71
CA LYS A 123 -14.98 -20.62 -4.24
C LYS A 123 -15.55 -19.23 -4.48
N TYR A 124 -16.73 -19.18 -5.08
CA TYR A 124 -17.53 -17.97 -5.21
C TYR A 124 -18.08 -17.56 -3.84
N ILE A 125 -17.89 -16.29 -3.46
CA ILE A 125 -18.30 -15.75 -2.16
C ILE A 125 -19.16 -14.49 -2.29
N ASN A 126 -19.00 -13.71 -3.36
CA ASN A 126 -19.70 -12.43 -3.61
C ASN A 126 -19.90 -11.57 -2.36
N ARG A 127 -18.81 -11.35 -1.63
CA ARG A 127 -18.82 -10.71 -0.31
C ARG A 127 -18.46 -9.24 -0.46
N LYS A 128 -19.18 -8.35 0.24
CA LYS A 128 -18.74 -6.97 0.41
C LYS A 128 -17.52 -6.90 1.32
N THR A 129 -16.61 -5.99 1.03
CA THR A 129 -15.49 -5.68 1.92
C THR A 129 -15.97 -5.02 3.21
N ILE A 130 -15.18 -5.17 4.26
CA ILE A 130 -15.40 -4.55 5.58
C ILE A 130 -14.48 -3.35 5.72
#